data_AF-A0A8T5XKN1-F1
#
_entry.id   AF-A0A8T5XKN1-F1
#
_cell.length_a   1.000
_cell.length_b   1.000
_cell.length_c   1.000
_cell.angle_alpha   90.00
_cell.angle_beta   90.00
_cell.angle_gamma   90.00
#
_symmetry.space_group_name_H-M   'P 1'
#
loop_
_entity.id
_entity.type
_entity.pdbx_description
1 polymer ?
#
loop_
_entity_poly.entity_id
_entity_poly.type
_entity_poly.pdbx_seq_one_letter_code
_entity_poly.pdbx_strand_id
1 'polypeptide(L)'
;MKRIEIKKLDVKSVFKVLIYFALIPGVIMVLIGCIATFIGFITQESMAIFIGVGYMLMPILLVVFYGAFGSLFALLYNGLSNKFGGLELFIEDK
;
A
#
# COMPACT_ATOMS: atom_id res chain seq x y z
N MET A 1 16.51 -25.10 -17.87
CA MET A 1 16.08 -24.52 -16.57
C MET A 1 17.13 -23.55 -16.06
N LYS A 2 16.87 -22.26 -16.13
CA LYS A 2 17.78 -21.20 -15.66
C LYS A 2 17.42 -20.78 -14.24
N ARG A 3 18.36 -20.85 -13.30
CA ARG A 3 18.20 -20.39 -11.91
C ARG A 3 18.67 -18.93 -11.79
N ILE A 4 17.81 -18.07 -11.27
CA ILE A 4 18.10 -16.65 -10.99
C ILE A 4 17.85 -16.37 -9.52
N GLU A 5 18.80 -15.75 -8.82
CA GLU A 5 18.66 -15.36 -7.42
C GLU A 5 18.53 -13.83 -7.31
N ILE A 6 17.43 -13.35 -6.75
CA ILE A 6 17.20 -11.92 -6.52
C ILE A 6 17.75 -11.55 -5.15
N LYS A 7 18.93 -10.95 -5.09
CA LYS A 7 19.50 -10.46 -3.81
C LYS A 7 19.09 -9.05 -3.44
N LYS A 8 18.61 -8.27 -4.41
CA LYS A 8 18.29 -6.85 -4.19
C LYS A 8 16.95 -6.48 -4.79
N LEU A 9 16.11 -5.87 -3.97
CA LEU A 9 14.89 -5.19 -4.36
C LEU A 9 15.17 -3.69 -4.45
N ASP A 10 14.68 -3.05 -5.51
CA ASP A 10 14.64 -1.60 -5.58
C ASP A 10 13.52 -1.05 -4.69
N VAL A 11 13.93 -0.38 -3.62
CA VAL A 11 13.02 0.19 -2.60
C VAL A 11 12.01 1.15 -3.24
N LYS A 12 12.45 1.95 -4.23
CA LYS A 12 11.54 2.89 -4.92
C LYS A 12 10.46 2.15 -5.71
N SER A 13 10.83 1.06 -6.38
CA SER A 13 9.88 0.22 -7.11
C SER A 13 8.90 -0.48 -6.17
N VAL A 14 9.36 -1.03 -5.04
CA VAL A 14 8.50 -1.64 -4.02
C VAL A 14 7.50 -0.62 -3.47
N PHE A 15 7.97 0.59 -3.13
CA PHE A 15 7.12 1.69 -2.67
C PHE A 15 6.00 2.02 -3.68
N LYS A 16 6.35 2.19 -4.96
CA LYS A 16 5.37 2.48 -6.02
C LYS A 16 4.33 1.39 -6.15
N VAL A 17 4.77 0.13 -6.18
CA VAL A 17 3.86 -1.02 -6.31
C VAL A 17 2.85 -1.06 -5.16
N LEU A 18 3.32 -0.84 -3.93
CA LEU A 18 2.43 -0.83 -2.76
C LEU A 18 1.45 0.34 -2.76
N ILE A 19 1.86 1.51 -3.26
CA ILE A 19 0.93 2.63 -3.47
C ILE A 19 -0.14 2.27 -4.51
N TYR A 20 0.23 1.62 -5.61
CA TYR A 20 -0.76 1.18 -6.61
C TYR A 20 -1.78 0.22 -6.00
N PHE A 21 -1.35 -0.70 -5.14
CA PHE A 21 -2.28 -1.57 -4.40
C PHE A 21 -3.17 -0.80 -3.41
N ALA A 22 -2.65 0.25 -2.77
CA ALA A 22 -3.41 1.09 -1.85
C ALA A 22 -4.39 2.05 -2.56
N LEU A 23 -4.21 2.30 -3.87
CA LEU A 23 -5.00 3.27 -4.62
C LEU A 23 -6.47 2.87 -4.74
N ILE A 24 -6.77 1.60 -5.06
CA ILE A 24 -8.15 1.13 -5.21
C ILE A 24 -8.93 1.23 -3.89
N PRO A 25 -8.44 0.68 -2.76
CA PRO A 25 -9.08 0.88 -1.46
C PRO A 25 -9.18 2.37 -1.10
N GLY A 26 -8.14 3.16 -1.38
CA GLY A 26 -8.12 4.59 -1.11
C GLY A 26 -9.25 5.34 -1.81
N VAL A 27 -9.45 5.12 -3.12
CA VAL A 27 -10.53 5.75 -3.88
C VAL A 27 -11.90 5.35 -3.33
N ILE A 28 -12.10 4.08 -2.99
CA ILE A 28 -13.36 3.60 -2.41
C ILE A 28 -13.64 4.31 -1.07
N MET A 29 -12.64 4.43 -0.20
CA MET A 29 -12.78 5.13 1.08
C MET A 29 -13.14 6.61 0.89
N VAL A 30 -12.52 7.30 -0.08
CA VAL A 30 -12.88 8.69 -0.41
C VAL A 30 -14.34 8.78 -0.86
N LEU A 31 -14.78 7.91 -1.77
CA LEU A 31 -16.16 7.92 -2.26
C LEU A 31 -17.17 7.68 -1.13
N ILE A 32 -16.91 6.70 -0.26
CA ILE A 32 -17.74 6.44 0.93
C ILE A 32 -17.74 7.66 1.86
N GLY A 33 -16.56 8.26 2.09
CA GLY A 33 -16.43 9.47 2.89
C GLY A 33 -17.25 10.64 2.36
N CYS A 34 -17.20 10.89 1.05
CA CYS A 34 -18.01 11.92 0.40
C CYS A 34 -19.51 11.68 0.58
N ILE A 35 -19.97 10.44 0.39
CA ILE A 35 -21.39 10.07 0.57
C ILE A 35 -21.81 10.27 2.03
N ALA A 36 -21.03 9.78 2.99
CA ALA A 36 -21.33 9.91 4.41
C ALA A 36 -21.36 11.37 4.87
N THR A 37 -20.40 12.18 4.42
CA THR A 37 -20.39 13.63 4.70
C THR A 37 -21.59 14.34 4.09
N PHE A 38 -21.96 14.01 2.84
CA PHE A 38 -23.14 14.60 2.18
C PHE A 38 -24.44 14.26 2.93
N ILE A 39 -24.62 12.99 3.33
CA ILE A 39 -25.76 12.56 4.13
C ILE A 39 -25.77 13.30 5.46
N GLY A 40 -24.64 13.37 6.17
CA GLY A 40 -24.53 14.05 7.46
C GLY A 40 -24.92 15.53 7.38
N PHE A 41 -24.57 16.24 6.29
CA PHE A 41 -25.01 17.61 6.06
C PHE A 41 -26.52 17.73 5.84
N ILE A 42 -27.13 16.81 5.10
CA ILE A 42 -28.59 16.82 4.86
C ILE A 42 -29.36 16.50 6.14
N THR A 43 -28.88 15.53 6.93
CA THR A 43 -29.56 15.07 8.14
C THR A 43 -29.18 15.87 9.40
N GLN A 44 -28.27 16.83 9.28
CA GLN A 44 -27.70 17.59 10.41
C GLN A 44 -27.10 16.68 11.50
N GLU A 45 -26.52 15.55 11.09
CA GLU A 45 -25.97 14.55 12.00
C GLU A 45 -24.45 14.67 12.03
N SER A 46 -23.94 15.26 13.13
CA SER A 46 -22.52 15.59 13.28
C SER A 46 -21.60 14.37 13.26
N MET A 47 -22.06 13.20 13.72
CA MET A 47 -21.25 11.99 13.74
C MET A 47 -20.98 11.48 12.31
N ALA A 48 -21.96 11.51 11.42
CA ALA A 48 -21.85 11.13 10.02
C ALA A 48 -20.87 12.05 9.26
N ILE A 49 -20.89 13.35 9.55
CA ILE A 49 -19.92 14.31 9.00
C ILE A 49 -18.51 13.94 9.45
N PHE A 50 -18.32 13.71 10.76
CA PHE A 50 -17.02 13.36 11.33
C PHE A 50 -16.47 12.05 10.75
N ILE A 51 -17.30 11.01 10.65
CA ILE A 51 -16.93 9.73 10.04
C ILE A 51 -16.56 9.93 8.57
N GLY A 52 -17.38 10.66 7.81
CA GLY A 52 -17.12 10.90 6.39
C GLY A 52 -15.79 11.63 6.14
N VAL A 53 -15.49 12.68 6.93
CA VAL A 53 -14.20 13.38 6.87
C VAL A 53 -13.05 12.45 7.26
N GLY A 54 -13.23 11.62 8.30
CA GLY A 54 -12.26 10.61 8.68
C GLY A 54 -11.93 9.65 7.52
N TYR A 55 -12.95 9.12 6.84
CA TYR A 55 -12.78 8.23 5.68
C TYR A 55 -12.08 8.91 4.50
N MET A 56 -12.26 10.22 4.29
CA MET A 56 -11.55 10.96 3.25
C MET A 56 -10.06 11.17 3.57
N LEU A 57 -9.68 11.22 4.85
CA LEU A 57 -8.29 11.41 5.29
C LEU A 57 -7.52 10.09 5.44
N MET A 58 -8.20 8.98 5.74
CA MET A 58 -7.59 7.65 5.91
C MET A 58 -6.69 7.17 4.78
N PRO A 59 -6.99 7.41 3.48
CA PRO A 59 -6.12 7.00 2.37
C PRO A 59 -4.71 7.59 2.45
N ILE A 60 -4.55 8.79 3.01
CA ILE A 60 -3.23 9.42 3.20
C ILE A 60 -2.42 8.58 4.19
N LEU A 61 -3.04 8.19 5.32
CA LEU A 61 -2.41 7.33 6.32
C LEU A 61 -2.09 5.96 5.72
N LEU A 62 -3.00 5.39 4.93
CA LEU A 62 -2.81 4.10 4.26
C LEU A 62 -1.57 4.13 3.36
N VAL A 63 -1.43 5.16 2.51
CA VAL A 63 -0.27 5.33 1.62
C VAL A 63 1.03 5.48 2.41
N VAL A 64 1.02 6.27 3.49
CA VAL A 64 2.19 6.46 4.34
C VAL A 64 2.60 5.14 5.00
N PHE A 65 1.67 4.40 5.59
CA PHE A 65 1.98 3.13 6.25
C PHE A 65 2.42 2.04 5.25
N TYR A 66 1.66 1.82 4.17
CA TYR A 66 2.02 0.81 3.17
C TYR A 66 3.38 1.13 2.51
N GLY A 67 3.59 2.39 2.14
CA GLY A 67 4.84 2.83 1.55
C GLY A 67 6.02 2.70 2.51
N ALA A 68 5.88 3.17 3.75
CA ALA A 68 6.95 3.12 4.76
C ALA A 68 7.29 1.68 5.15
N PHE A 69 6.30 0.86 5.54
CA PHE A 69 6.53 -0.53 5.93
C PHE A 69 7.03 -1.38 4.76
N GLY A 70 6.52 -1.14 3.55
CA GLY A 70 7.01 -1.78 2.34
C GLY A 70 8.46 -1.47 2.02
N SER A 71 8.84 -0.20 2.17
CA SER A 71 10.22 0.24 1.99
C SER A 71 11.12 -0.37 3.05
N LEU A 72 10.67 -0.42 4.30
CA LEU A 72 11.39 -1.06 5.40
C LEU A 72 11.59 -2.55 5.14
N PHE A 73 10.56 -3.24 4.66
CA PHE A 73 10.65 -4.66 4.28
C PHE A 73 11.70 -4.87 3.17
N ALA A 74 11.70 -4.03 2.13
CA ALA A 74 12.69 -4.09 1.07
C ALA A 74 14.12 -3.85 1.58
N LEU A 75 14.30 -2.91 2.52
CA LEU A 75 15.59 -2.65 3.15
C LEU A 75 16.07 -3.84 3.99
N LEU A 76 15.20 -4.42 4.81
CA LEU A 76 15.50 -5.60 5.61
C LEU A 76 15.85 -6.79 4.72
N TYR A 77 15.07 -7.02 3.67
CA TYR A 77 15.35 -8.05 2.67
C TYR A 77 16.74 -7.88 2.07
N ASN A 78 17.07 -6.68 1.59
CA ASN A 78 18.38 -6.37 0.99
C ASN A 78 19.54 -6.57 1.98
N GLY A 79 19.33 -6.28 3.26
CA GLY A 79 20.34 -6.49 4.30
C GLY A 79 20.55 -7.97 4.62
N LEU A 80 19.47 -8.75 4.65
CA LEU A 80 19.48 -10.15 5.06
C LEU A 80 19.78 -11.12 3.92
N SER A 81 19.45 -10.79 2.67
CA SER A 81 19.64 -11.66 1.49
C SER A 81 21.11 -12.06 1.27
N ASN A 82 22.04 -11.18 1.64
CA ASN A 82 23.47 -11.46 1.55
C ASN A 82 23.93 -12.55 2.53
N LYS A 83 23.21 -12.72 3.65
CA LYS A 83 23.55 -13.67 4.72
C LYS A 83 22.73 -14.96 4.63
N PHE A 84 21.45 -14.85 4.28
CA PHE A 84 20.50 -15.97 4.33
C PHE A 84 20.11 -16.52 2.94
N GLY A 85 20.59 -15.90 1.86
CA GLY A 85 20.16 -16.20 0.50
C GLY A 85 18.97 -15.34 0.06
N GLY A 86 18.86 -15.13 -1.24
CA GLY A 86 17.78 -14.39 -1.88
C GLY A 86 16.67 -15.29 -2.43
N LEU A 87 15.65 -14.66 -3.02
CA LEU A 87 14.56 -15.32 -3.72
C LEU A 87 15.09 -16.01 -4.97
N GLU A 88 14.79 -17.30 -5.12
CA GLU A 88 15.19 -18.10 -6.27
C GLU A 88 14.05 -18.24 -7.27
N LEU A 89 14.35 -17.97 -8.53
CA LEU A 89 13.45 -18.15 -9.67
C LEU A 89 14.03 -19.21 -10.60
N PHE A 90 13.21 -20.21 -10.94
CA PHE A 90 13.54 -21.24 -11.92
C PHE A 90 12.74 -20.97 -13.19
N ILE A 91 13.43 -20.63 -14.27
CA ILE A 91 12.81 -20.40 -15.58
C ILE A 91 12.95 -21.68 -16.39
N GLU A 92 11.82 -22.28 -16.75
CA GLU A 92 11.75 -23.32 -17.78
C GLU A 92 11.76 -22.64 -19.15
N ASP A 93 12.76 -22.93 -19.96
CA ASP A 93 12.78 -22.55 -21.37
C ASP A 93 11.77 -23.46 -22.08
N LYS A 94 10.75 -22.88 -22.72
CA LYS A 94 9.86 -23.61 -23.63
C LYS A 94 10.56 -23.91 -24.94
#